data_AF-K2CAD4-F1
#
_entry.id   AF-K2CAD4-F1
#
_cell.length_a   1.000
_cell.length_b   1.000
_cell.length_c   1.000
_cell.angle_alpha   90.00
_cell.angle_beta   90.00
_cell.angle_gamma   90.00
#
_symmetry.space_group_name_H-M   'P 1'
#
loop_
_entity.id
_entity.type
_entity.pdbx_description
1 polymer ?
#
loop_
_entity_poly.entity_id
_entity_poly.type
_entity_poly.pdbx_seq_one_letter_code
_entity_poly.pdbx_strand_id
1 'polypeptide(L)' 'MKSKLISVEQAVSLIKNDDRIVVGGFVGSGHPEALTSAIEQRFLKEGQPRNLEL' A
#
# COMPACT_ATOMS: atom_id res chain seq x y z
N MET A 1 -12.47 17.00 4.28
CA MET A 1 -11.67 15.91 3.67
C MET A 1 -10.23 16.31 3.34
N LYS A 2 -9.89 17.59 3.07
CA LYS A 2 -8.50 18.03 2.81
C LYS A 2 -7.49 17.60 3.89
N SER A 3 -7.92 17.50 5.15
CA SER A 3 -7.08 17.07 6.28
C SER A 3 -6.60 15.62 6.22
N LYS A 4 -7.17 14.78 5.33
CA LYS A 4 -6.77 13.38 5.17
C LYS A 4 -5.97 13.13 3.88
N LEU A 5 -5.68 14.19 3.11
CA LEU A 5 -4.85 14.06 1.91
C LEU A 5 -3.39 13.96 2.36
N ILE A 6 -2.77 12.83 2.03
CA ILE A 6 -1.39 12.50 2.36
C ILE A 6 -0.66 11.99 1.11
N SER A 7 0.67 12.01 1.15
CA SER A 7 1.48 11.44 0.06
C SER A 7 1.39 9.90 0.04
N VAL A 8 1.82 9.29 -1.07
CA VAL A 8 1.81 7.83 -1.20
C VAL A 8 2.79 7.19 -0.21
N GLU A 9 3.94 7.83 0.06
CA GLU A 9 4.94 7.38 1.03
C GLU A 9 4.36 7.40 2.44
N GLN A 10 3.63 8.47 2.78
CA GLN A 10 2.92 8.56 4.05
C GLN A 10 1.88 7.45 4.16
N ALA A 11 1.10 7.19 3.11
CA ALA A 11 0.08 6.15 3.12
C ALA A 11 0.68 4.74 3.30
N VAL A 12 1.70 4.38 2.52
CA VAL A 12 2.32 3.04 2.64
C VAL A 12 3.11 2.87 3.92
N SER A 13 3.56 3.96 4.57
CA SER A 13 4.19 3.91 5.90
C SER A 13 3.24 3.44 7.00
N LEU A 14 1.92 3.57 6.80
CA LEU A 14 0.90 3.14 7.75
C LEU A 14 0.69 1.62 7.76
N ILE A 15 1.11 0.93 6.70
CA ILE A 15 1.04 -0.52 6.55
C ILE A 15 2.16 -1.17 7.35
N LYS A 16 1.80 -2.13 8.19
CA LYS A 16 2.70 -2.83 9.11
C LYS A 16 2.93 -4.26 8.65
N ASN A 17 3.89 -4.93 9.29
CA ASN A 17 4.07 -6.36 9.09
C ASN A 17 2.82 -7.10 9.57
N ASP A 18 2.54 -8.23 8.93
CA ASP A 18 1.44 -9.13 9.29
C ASP A 18 0.04 -8.51 9.09
N ASP A 19 -0.06 -7.34 8.44
CA ASP A 19 -1.34 -6.73 8.08
C ASP A 19 -2.03 -7.54 6.97
N ARG A 20 -3.37 -7.57 7.03
CA ARG A 20 -4.22 -8.07 5.96
C ARG A 20 -4.74 -6.91 5.10
N ILE A 21 -4.40 -6.93 3.82
CA ILE A 21 -4.71 -5.86 2.87
C ILE A 21 -5.78 -6.32 1.90
N VAL A 22 -6.94 -5.68 1.96
CA VAL A 22 -8.00 -5.86 0.97
C VAL A 22 -7.92 -4.72 -0.04
N VAL A 23 -7.77 -5.05 -1.32
CA VAL A 23 -7.80 -4.07 -2.41
C VAL A 23 -9.12 -4.14 -3.17
N GLY A 24 -9.58 -2.98 -3.64
CA GLY A 24 -10.69 -2.91 -4.58
C GLY A 24 -10.23 -3.22 -6.01
N GLY A 25 -11.20 -3.50 -6.87
CA GLY A 25 -11.01 -3.64 -8.31
C GLY A 25 -11.42 -5.00 -8.86
N PHE A 26 -11.70 -5.04 -10.17
CA PHE A 26 -12.08 -6.26 -10.89
C PHE A 26 -11.67 -6.16 -12.37
N VAL A 27 -11.12 -7.24 -12.93
CA VAL A 27 -10.75 -7.36 -14.37
C VAL A 27 -9.95 -6.15 -14.88
N GLY A 28 -8.95 -5.71 -14.08
CA GLY A 28 -8.05 -4.61 -14.45
C GLY A 28 -8.60 -3.19 -14.26
N SER A 29 -9.73 -3.02 -13.56
CA SER A 29 -10.28 -1.71 -13.22
C SER A 29 -10.42 -1.52 -11.71
N GLY A 30 -10.02 -0.35 -11.21
CA GLY A 30 -10.22 0.07 -9.81
C GLY A 30 -9.17 -0.42 -8.81
N HIS A 31 -8.09 -1.05 -9.28
CA HIS A 31 -6.93 -1.39 -8.47
C HIS A 31 -6.18 -0.11 -8.05
N PRO A 32 -5.64 0.02 -6.82
CA PRO A 32 -4.87 1.20 -6.43
C PRO A 32 -3.40 1.07 -6.84
N GLU A 33 -3.08 1.23 -8.14
CA GLU A 33 -1.74 0.95 -8.69
C GLU A 33 -0.62 1.70 -7.95
N ALA A 34 -0.85 2.99 -7.66
CA ALA A 34 0.12 3.83 -6.96
C ALA A 34 0.49 3.29 -5.57
N LEU A 35 -0.48 2.73 -4.83
CA LEU A 35 -0.21 2.14 -3.52
C LEU A 35 0.57 0.83 -3.65
N THR A 36 0.20 -0.05 -4.58
CA THR A 36 0.93 -1.31 -4.77
C THR A 36 2.36 -1.11 -5.23
N SER A 37 2.60 -0.17 -6.15
CA SER A 37 3.96 0.18 -6.57
C SER A 37 4.77 0.76 -5.42
N ALA A 38 4.18 1.65 -4.60
CA ALA A 38 4.89 2.23 -3.46
C ALA A 38 5.18 1.22 -2.34
N ILE A 39 4.30 0.23 -2.11
CA ILE A 39 4.57 -0.88 -1.17
C ILE A 39 5.77 -1.69 -1.64
N GLU A 40 5.84 -2.04 -2.92
CA GLU A 40 6.99 -2.74 -3.51
C GLU A 40 8.29 -1.95 -3.31
N GLN A 41 8.30 -0.66 -3.67
CA GLN A 41 9.49 0.18 -3.53
C GLN A 41 9.94 0.31 -2.06
N ARG A 42 8.99 0.45 -1.12
CA ARG A 42 9.30 0.47 0.32
C ARG A 42 9.90 -0.85 0.77
N PHE A 43 9.34 -1.98 0.35
CA PHE A 43 9.87 -3.29 0.67
C PHE A 43 11.30 -3.49 0.14
N LEU A 44 11.57 -3.11 -1.10
CA LEU A 44 12.90 -3.22 -1.70
C LEU A 44 13.94 -2.35 -0.97
N LYS A 45 13.54 -1.17 -0.49
CA LYS A 45 14.42 -0.22 0.19
C LYS A 45 14.66 -0.54 1.67
N GLU A 46 13.60 -0.90 2.40
CA GLU A 46 13.59 -0.99 3.86
C GLU A 46 13.48 -2.44 4.37
N GLY A 47 13.19 -3.39 3.48
CA GLY A 47 12.91 -4.78 3.83
C GLY A 47 11.57 -4.98 4.54
N GLN A 48 10.69 -3.96 4.55
CA GLN A 48 9.39 -3.93 5.22
C GLN A 48 8.34 -3.20 4.34
N PRO A 49 7.03 -3.52 4.44
CA PRO A 49 6.41 -4.49 5.34
C PRO A 49 6.60 -5.96 4.91
N ARG A 50 6.47 -6.90 5.85
CA ARG A 50 6.61 -8.35 5.65
C ARG A 50 5.32 -9.10 6.03
N ASN A 51 5.17 -10.31 5.50
CA ASN A 51 4.07 -11.22 5.81
C ASN A 51 2.68 -10.60 5.59
N LEU A 52 2.52 -9.80 4.53
CA LEU A 52 1.22 -9.26 4.19
C LEU A 52 0.30 -10.40 3.68
N GLU A 53 -0.93 -10.40 4.16
CA GLU A 53 -1.99 -11.23 3.60
C GLU A 53 -2.90 -10.41 2.68
N LEU A 54 -3.41 -11.03 1.62
CA LEU A 54 -4.38 -10.44 0.69
C LEU A 54 -5.80 -11.01 0.92
#